data_AF-A0A497FRK6-F1
#
_entry.id   AF-A0A497FRK6-F1
#
_cell.length_a   1.000
_cell.length_b   1.000
_cell.length_c   1.000
_cell.angle_alpha   90.00
_cell.angle_beta   90.00
_cell.angle_gamma   90.00
#
_symmetry.space_group_name_H-M   'P 1'
#
loop_
_entity.id
_entity.type
_entity.pdbx_description
1 polymer ?
#
loop_
_entity_poly.entity_id
_entity_poly.type
_entity_poly.pdbx_seq_one_letter_code
_entity_poly.pdbx_strand_id
1 'polypeptide(L)'
;MGEKEEIKKKEKEKEVEFVSEDVMELRGVLSAVSEFLKDLGPMVKEILDTVLSAIDGAKLGEETGAFYKQLIEAGMDPEHAKRLTEKFLEKKLSFMDLSSLISEAIKGGKKIKVLKKLKREGEEEEEEEKEED
;
A
#
# COMPACT_ATOMS: atom_id res chain seq x y z
N MET A 1 46.74 32.33 -25.99
CA MET A 1 46.36 31.08 -25.29
C MET A 1 45.55 31.33 -24.02
N GLY A 2 45.79 32.41 -23.25
CA GLY A 2 45.08 32.67 -21.97
C GLY A 2 43.59 33.03 -22.05
N GLU A 3 43.14 33.73 -23.10
CA GLU A 3 41.74 34.20 -23.20
C GLU A 3 40.73 33.04 -23.33
N LYS A 4 41.11 31.96 -24.03
CA LYS A 4 40.28 30.75 -24.18
C LYS A 4 40.20 29.94 -22.89
N GLU A 5 41.22 30.00 -22.03
CA GLU A 5 41.20 29.31 -20.73
C GLU A 5 40.36 30.07 -19.70
N GLU A 6 40.36 31.41 -19.73
CA GLU A 6 39.51 32.25 -18.88
C GLU A 6 38.02 32.09 -19.19
N ILE A 7 37.64 32.03 -20.47
CA ILE A 7 36.24 31.83 -20.89
C ILE A 7 35.74 30.46 -20.42
N LYS A 8 36.55 29.42 -20.60
CA LYS A 8 36.21 28.04 -20.18
C LYS A 8 36.07 27.89 -18.66
N LYS A 9 36.83 28.69 -17.89
CA LYS A 9 36.75 28.71 -16.44
C LYS A 9 35.48 29.41 -15.94
N LYS A 10 35.12 30.55 -16.56
CA LYS A 10 33.86 31.27 -16.27
C LYS A 10 32.63 30.45 -16.64
N GLU A 11 32.64 29.71 -17.74
CA GLU A 11 31.52 28.83 -18.12
C GLU A 11 31.34 27.69 -17.11
N LYS A 12 32.43 27.05 -16.66
CA LYS A 12 32.38 26.03 -15.61
C LYS A 12 31.90 26.55 -14.27
N GLU A 13 32.35 27.73 -13.83
CA GLU A 13 31.88 28.34 -12.58
C GLU A 13 30.37 28.62 -12.64
N LYS A 14 29.89 29.12 -13.78
CA LYS A 14 28.47 29.42 -14.00
C LYS A 14 27.59 28.17 -14.08
N GLU A 15 28.10 27.08 -14.65
CA GLU A 15 27.43 25.78 -14.70
C GLU A 15 27.34 25.14 -13.30
N VAL A 16 28.40 25.23 -12.50
CA VAL A 16 28.41 24.73 -11.11
C VAL A 16 27.49 25.55 -10.21
N GLU A 17 27.45 26.88 -10.39
CA GLU A 17 26.54 27.76 -9.66
C GLU A 17 25.07 27.43 -9.98
N PHE A 18 24.73 27.26 -11.26
CA PHE A 18 23.38 26.88 -11.70
C PHE A 18 22.90 25.53 -11.14
N VAL A 19 23.75 24.50 -11.22
CA VAL A 19 23.43 23.18 -10.66
C VAL A 19 23.24 23.24 -9.14
N SER A 20 24.00 24.11 -8.45
CA SER A 20 23.85 24.27 -7.00
C SER A 20 22.54 24.96 -6.61
N GLU A 21 22.08 25.91 -7.42
CA GLU A 21 20.81 26.63 -7.21
C GLU A 21 19.61 25.71 -7.39
N ASP A 22 19.57 24.92 -8.48
CA ASP A 22 18.53 23.91 -8.73
C ASP A 22 18.41 22.89 -7.58
N VAL A 23 19.55 22.43 -7.06
CA VAL A 23 19.58 21.47 -5.94
C VAL A 23 19.06 22.10 -4.64
N MET A 24 19.32 23.39 -4.41
CA MET A 24 18.77 24.11 -3.25
C MET A 24 17.26 24.30 -3.36
N GLU A 25 16.74 24.62 -4.54
CA GLU A 25 15.30 24.74 -4.76
C GLU A 25 14.57 23.41 -4.54
N LEU A 26 15.09 22.32 -5.12
CA LEU A 26 14.57 20.96 -4.91
C LEU A 26 14.58 20.57 -3.43
N ARG A 27 15.66 20.90 -2.70
CA ARG A 27 15.72 20.68 -1.25
C ARG A 27 14.66 21.48 -0.52
N GLY A 28 14.39 22.71 -0.94
CA GLY A 28 13.31 23.55 -0.39
C GLY A 28 11.93 22.91 -0.58
N VAL A 29 11.62 22.44 -1.80
CA VAL A 29 10.36 21.76 -2.11
C VAL A 29 10.22 20.47 -1.29
N LEU A 30 11.26 19.63 -1.24
CA LEU A 30 11.23 18.39 -0.47
C LEU A 30 11.10 18.65 1.05
N SER A 31 11.65 19.74 1.54
CA SER A 31 11.50 20.15 2.94
C SER A 31 10.05 20.55 3.24
N ALA A 32 9.43 21.35 2.36
CA ALA A 32 8.02 21.73 2.48
C ALA A 32 7.08 20.51 2.43
N VAL A 33 7.35 19.55 1.54
CA VAL A 33 6.61 18.28 1.48
C VAL A 33 6.81 17.47 2.76
N SER A 34 8.04 17.41 3.28
CA SER A 34 8.34 16.69 4.53
C SER A 34 7.63 17.30 5.74
N GLU A 35 7.56 18.63 5.83
CA GLU A 35 6.84 19.35 6.88
C GLU A 35 5.33 19.07 6.79
N PHE A 36 4.75 19.19 5.59
CA PHE A 36 3.35 18.83 5.37
C PHE A 36 3.02 17.39 5.79
N LEU A 37 3.88 16.43 5.48
CA LEU A 37 3.69 15.03 5.87
C LEU A 37 3.80 14.82 7.39
N LYS A 38 4.66 15.58 8.09
CA LYS A 38 4.76 15.53 9.56
C LYS A 38 3.48 16.02 10.21
N ASP A 39 2.83 17.03 9.64
CA ASP A 39 1.57 17.57 10.15
C ASP A 39 0.38 16.65 9.85
N LEU A 40 0.44 15.89 8.75
CA LEU A 40 -0.61 14.95 8.36
C LEU A 40 -0.65 13.69 9.27
N GLY A 41 0.52 13.24 9.74
CA GLY A 41 0.64 12.04 10.57
C GLY A 41 -0.25 12.05 11.83
N PRO A 42 -0.19 13.08 12.68
CA PRO A 42 -1.06 13.22 13.85
C PRO A 42 -2.55 13.23 13.51
N MET A 43 -2.96 13.94 12.46
CA MET A 43 -4.36 14.04 12.06
C MET A 43 -4.91 12.69 11.59
N VAL A 44 -4.14 11.94 10.80
CA VAL A 44 -4.50 10.57 10.40
C VAL A 44 -4.55 9.65 11.61
N LYS A 45 -3.61 9.78 12.54
CA LYS A 45 -3.58 8.99 13.77
C LYS A 45 -4.80 9.26 14.65
N GLU A 46 -5.21 10.50 14.82
CA GLU A 46 -6.39 10.86 15.62
C GLU A 46 -7.69 10.31 15.02
N ILE A 47 -7.83 10.36 13.70
CA ILE A 47 -8.97 9.74 13.00
C ILE A 47 -8.96 8.23 13.19
N LEU A 48 -7.80 7.59 13.03
CA LEU A 48 -7.63 6.15 13.26
C LEU A 48 -7.93 5.78 14.71
N ASP A 49 -7.37 6.50 15.69
CA ASP A 49 -7.58 6.26 17.12
C ASP A 49 -9.05 6.47 17.49
N THR A 50 -9.73 7.48 16.93
CA THR A 50 -11.16 7.71 17.16
C THR A 50 -12.02 6.57 16.60
N VAL A 51 -11.72 6.11 15.40
CA VAL A 51 -12.41 4.99 14.74
C VAL A 51 -12.13 3.67 15.49
N LEU A 52 -10.88 3.40 15.85
CA LEU A 52 -10.46 2.22 16.60
C LEU A 52 -10.98 2.23 18.04
N SER A 53 -11.14 3.40 18.66
CA SER A 53 -11.73 3.52 20.01
C SER A 53 -13.24 3.27 19.99
N ALA A 54 -13.91 3.58 18.89
CA ALA A 54 -15.33 3.32 18.71
C ALA A 54 -15.63 1.84 18.35
N ILE A 55 -14.63 1.12 17.85
CA ILE A 55 -14.76 -0.28 17.43
C ILE A 55 -14.04 -1.18 18.42
N ASP A 56 -14.78 -2.00 19.17
CA ASP A 56 -14.18 -3.12 19.89
C ASP A 56 -13.80 -4.23 18.89
N GLY A 57 -12.66 -4.04 18.23
CA GLY A 57 -12.16 -4.96 17.21
C GLY A 57 -11.82 -6.34 17.77
N ALA A 58 -11.45 -6.42 19.06
CA ALA A 58 -11.22 -7.67 19.76
C ALA A 58 -12.52 -8.47 19.88
N LYS A 59 -13.59 -7.82 20.36
CA LYS A 59 -14.91 -8.44 20.44
C LYS A 59 -15.49 -8.81 19.08
N LEU A 60 -15.33 -7.96 18.06
CA LEU A 60 -15.77 -8.28 16.70
C LEU A 60 -15.03 -9.49 16.13
N GLY A 61 -13.71 -9.57 16.36
CA GLY A 61 -12.90 -10.73 15.96
C GLY A 61 -13.31 -12.00 16.68
N GLU A 62 -13.57 -11.92 17.99
CA GLU A 62 -14.05 -13.04 18.81
C GLU A 62 -15.43 -13.54 18.32
N GLU A 63 -16.40 -12.65 18.13
CA GLU A 63 -17.74 -12.98 17.62
C GLU A 63 -17.66 -13.61 16.22
N THR A 64 -16.83 -13.05 15.33
CA THR A 64 -16.67 -13.54 13.96
C THR A 64 -16.00 -14.91 13.92
N GLY A 65 -14.95 -15.11 14.73
CA GLY A 65 -14.27 -16.39 14.84
C GLY A 65 -15.14 -17.47 15.48
N ALA A 66 -15.90 -17.12 16.52
CA ALA A 66 -16.85 -18.02 17.16
C ALA A 66 -17.96 -18.44 16.17
N PHE A 67 -18.49 -17.50 15.38
CA PHE A 67 -19.47 -17.79 14.34
C PHE A 67 -18.94 -18.79 13.30
N TYR A 68 -17.71 -18.59 12.80
CA TYR A 68 -17.08 -19.56 11.88
C TYR A 68 -16.96 -20.94 12.51
N LYS A 69 -16.43 -21.03 13.74
CA LYS A 69 -16.28 -22.33 14.44
C LYS A 69 -17.61 -23.05 14.58
N GLN A 70 -18.67 -22.35 14.98
CA GLN A 70 -20.02 -22.93 15.11
C GLN A 70 -20.55 -23.49 13.79
N LEU A 71 -20.28 -22.82 12.66
CA LEU A 71 -20.67 -23.33 11.34
C LEU A 71 -19.92 -24.63 11.00
N ILE A 72 -18.61 -24.68 11.25
CA ILE A 72 -17.80 -25.89 11.03
C ILE A 72 -18.26 -27.03 11.94
N GLU A 73 -18.48 -26.75 13.22
CA GLU A 73 -18.96 -27.72 14.21
C GLU A 73 -20.36 -28.25 13.88
N ALA A 74 -21.20 -27.42 13.25
CA ALA A 74 -22.51 -27.82 12.74
C ALA A 74 -22.43 -28.67 11.45
N GLY A 75 -21.22 -29.00 10.98
CA GLY A 75 -21.00 -29.82 9.79
C GLY A 75 -21.09 -29.05 8.46
N MET A 76 -21.05 -27.73 8.50
CA MET A 76 -20.96 -26.92 7.27
C MET A 76 -19.58 -27.06 6.64
N ASP A 77 -19.52 -27.13 5.32
CA ASP A 77 -18.24 -27.18 4.63
C ASP A 77 -17.44 -25.88 4.85
N PRO A 78 -16.10 -25.97 4.92
CA PRO A 78 -15.26 -24.82 5.25
C PRO A 78 -15.42 -23.62 4.32
N GLU A 79 -15.70 -23.87 3.05
CA GLU A 79 -15.80 -22.82 2.04
C GLU A 79 -17.11 -22.03 2.18
N HIS A 80 -18.23 -22.72 2.39
CA HIS A 80 -19.48 -22.05 2.72
C HIS A 80 -19.46 -21.37 4.09
N ALA A 81 -18.88 -22.00 5.11
CA ALA A 81 -18.75 -21.40 6.43
C ALA A 81 -17.92 -20.11 6.38
N LYS A 82 -16.83 -20.11 5.62
CA LYS A 82 -16.00 -18.93 5.38
C LYS A 82 -16.80 -17.82 4.72
N ARG A 83 -17.51 -18.13 3.62
CA ARG A 83 -18.33 -17.15 2.89
C ARG A 83 -19.42 -16.53 3.77
N LEU A 84 -20.07 -17.31 4.63
CA LEU A 84 -21.08 -16.80 5.56
C LEU A 84 -20.46 -15.91 6.65
N THR A 85 -19.29 -16.28 7.13
CA THR A 85 -18.53 -15.50 8.12
C THR A 85 -18.07 -14.16 7.54
N GLU A 86 -17.59 -14.15 6.29
CA GLU A 86 -17.24 -12.92 5.56
C GLU A 86 -18.45 -11.98 5.45
N LYS A 87 -19.62 -12.52 5.08
CA LYS A 87 -20.88 -11.74 5.03
C LYS A 87 -21.32 -11.24 6.41
N PHE A 88 -21.15 -12.04 7.45
CA PHE A 88 -21.46 -11.65 8.82
C PHE A 88 -20.62 -10.46 9.27
N LEU A 89 -19.30 -10.54 9.04
CA LEU A 89 -18.36 -9.46 9.33
C LEU A 89 -18.69 -8.19 8.53
N GLU A 90 -18.93 -8.32 7.22
CA GLU A 90 -19.31 -7.22 6.34
C GLU A 90 -20.59 -6.53 6.83
N LYS A 91 -21.61 -7.32 7.21
CA LYS A 91 -22.86 -6.80 7.75
C LYS A 91 -22.65 -6.07 9.08
N LYS A 92 -21.90 -6.66 10.01
CA LYS A 92 -21.58 -6.06 11.32
C LYS A 92 -20.86 -4.71 11.17
N LEU A 93 -19.88 -4.63 10.27
CA LEU A 93 -19.16 -3.39 10.01
C LEU A 93 -19.98 -2.37 9.21
N SER A 94 -20.94 -2.82 8.38
CA SER A 94 -21.88 -1.92 7.71
C SER A 94 -22.81 -1.19 8.68
N PHE A 95 -23.13 -1.78 9.84
CA PHE A 95 -23.86 -1.11 10.91
C PHE A 95 -23.03 -0.05 11.65
N MET A 96 -21.71 -0.07 11.48
CA MET A 96 -20.76 0.87 12.08
C MET A 96 -20.31 1.95 11.08
N ASP A 97 -20.97 2.06 9.91
CA ASP A 97 -20.62 2.98 8.81
C ASP A 97 -19.19 2.80 8.23
N LEU A 98 -18.56 1.64 8.45
CA LEU A 98 -17.20 1.32 7.97
C LEU A 98 -17.19 0.56 6.63
N SER A 99 -18.34 0.49 5.94
CA SER A 99 -18.45 -0.31 4.70
C SER A 99 -17.53 0.21 3.59
N SER A 100 -17.27 1.52 3.56
CA SER A 100 -16.35 2.16 2.62
C SER A 100 -14.91 1.62 2.77
N LEU A 101 -14.41 1.52 4.00
CA LEU A 101 -13.06 1.03 4.32
C LEU A 101 -12.87 -0.45 3.93
N ILE A 102 -13.89 -1.28 4.15
CA ILE A 102 -13.85 -2.70 3.73
C ILE A 102 -13.86 -2.82 2.23
N SER A 103 -14.74 -2.07 1.55
CA SER A 103 -14.84 -2.13 0.10
C SER A 103 -13.51 -1.77 -0.56
N GLU A 104 -12.75 -0.88 0.06
CA GLU A 104 -11.42 -0.46 -0.36
C GLU A 104 -10.35 -1.51 -0.02
N ALA A 105 -10.39 -2.09 1.18
CA ALA A 105 -9.48 -3.17 1.60
C ALA A 105 -9.67 -4.47 0.79
N ILE A 106 -10.92 -4.86 0.52
CA ILE A 106 -11.27 -6.04 -0.29
C ILE A 106 -10.90 -5.82 -1.77
N LYS A 107 -11.09 -4.60 -2.30
CA LYS A 107 -10.62 -4.24 -3.66
C LYS A 107 -9.09 -4.25 -3.75
N GLY A 108 -8.39 -3.82 -2.69
CA GLY A 108 -6.93 -3.93 -2.56
C GLY A 108 -6.43 -5.37 -2.63
N GLY A 109 -7.12 -6.31 -1.98
CA GLY A 109 -6.78 -7.74 -2.01
C GLY A 109 -6.97 -8.41 -3.39
N LYS A 110 -7.84 -7.88 -4.25
CA LYS A 110 -8.09 -8.44 -5.60
C LYS A 110 -6.94 -8.22 -6.59
N LYS A 111 -6.07 -7.23 -6.38
CA LYS A 111 -4.90 -6.99 -7.27
C LYS A 111 -3.78 -8.03 -7.10
N ILE A 112 -3.77 -8.80 -6.02
CA ILE A 112 -2.75 -9.83 -5.75
C ILE A 112 -2.91 -11.07 -6.66
N LYS A 113 -4.09 -11.33 -7.20
CA LYS A 113 -4.31 -12.48 -8.12
C LYS A 113 -3.78 -12.26 -9.54
N VAL A 114 -3.57 -11.02 -9.98
CA VAL A 114 -3.01 -10.75 -11.32
C VAL A 114 -1.51 -11.02 -11.34
N LEU A 115 -0.79 -10.70 -10.25
CA LEU A 115 0.65 -10.97 -10.14
C LEU A 115 0.99 -12.46 -10.07
N LYS A 116 0.09 -13.29 -9.52
CA LYS A 116 0.29 -14.74 -9.43
C LYS A 116 0.06 -15.47 -10.77
N LYS A 117 -0.61 -14.83 -11.73
CA LYS A 117 -0.81 -15.40 -13.08
C LYS A 117 0.38 -15.12 -14.00
N LEU A 118 1.01 -13.93 -13.89
CA LEU A 118 2.23 -13.62 -14.64
C LEU A 118 3.45 -14.47 -14.24
N LYS A 119 3.53 -14.92 -12.98
CA LYS A 119 4.65 -15.78 -12.55
C LYS A 119 4.60 -17.21 -13.08
N ARG A 120 3.44 -17.67 -13.55
CA ARG A 120 3.26 -19.06 -13.97
C ARG A 120 3.44 -19.26 -15.48
N GLU A 121 3.32 -18.19 -16.27
CA GLU A 121 3.60 -18.22 -17.71
C GLU A 121 5.11 -18.06 -18.02
N GLY A 122 5.89 -17.45 -17.12
CA GLY A 122 7.35 -17.29 -17.31
C GLY A 122 8.22 -18.48 -16.88
N GLU A 123 7.66 -19.49 -16.21
CA GLU A 123 8.40 -20.71 -15.81
C GLU A 123 8.26 -21.84 -16.86
N GLU A 124 7.31 -21.76 -17.79
CA GLU A 124 7.12 -22.78 -18.85
C GLU A 124 8.02 -22.54 -20.07
N GLU A 125 8.48 -21.30 -20.33
CA GLU A 125 9.43 -21.01 -21.43
C GLU A 125 10.90 -21.35 -21.09
N GLU A 126 11.27 -21.45 -19.80
CA GLU A 126 12.65 -21.76 -19.37
C GLU A 126 12.97 -23.27 -19.30
N GLU A 127 11.94 -24.14 -19.38
CA GLU A 127 12.13 -25.61 -19.42
C GLU A 127 12.29 -26.15 -20.84
N GLU A 128 11.73 -25.53 -21.89
CA GLU A 128 11.92 -26.00 -23.28
C GLU A 128 13.31 -25.65 -23.84
N GLU A 129 13.97 -24.58 -23.36
CA GLU A 129 15.31 -24.19 -23.84
C GLU A 129 16.45 -25.04 -23.23
N LYS A 130 16.15 -25.95 -22.29
CA LYS A 130 17.14 -26.85 -21.65
C LYS A 130 17.10 -28.30 -22.13
N GLU A 131 16.17 -28.68 -23.00
CA GLU A 131 16.09 -30.04 -23.55
C GLU A 131 16.68 -30.19 -24.98
N GLU A 132 17.17 -29.12 -25.61
CA GLU A 132 17.75 -29.17 -26.97
C GLU A 132 19.27 -28.94 -27.10
N ASP A 133 20.04 -28.82 -26.00
CA ASP A 133 21.53 -28.74 -26.02
C ASP A 133 22.22 -30.02 -25.51
#